data_AF-A0A496W1D2-F1
#
_entry.id   AF-A0A496W1D2-F1
#
_cell.length_a   1.000
_cell.length_b   1.000
_cell.length_c   1.000
_cell.angle_alpha   90.00
_cell.angle_beta   90.00
_cell.angle_gamma   90.00
#
_symmetry.space_group_name_H-M   'P 1'
#
loop_
_entity.id
_entity.type
_entity.pdbx_description
1 polymer ?
#
loop_
_entity_poly.entity_id
_entity_poly.type
_entity_poly.pdbx_seq_one_letter_code
_entity_poly.pdbx_strand_id
1 'polypeptide(L)'
;MSVESVEAAQESTTHAPSRKGLLYFLMFLITLVLLFVTGELVARFFVKLQPIPDPPPARTFDPYKENIYIVQARPYVYYHIPGSKYTQARSYYQVDYEINSMGFRGPEIQPKSDDVKRLIVISDSIGEGHGNQRDETYPYQLGENLREQGWEVVNMSIQGASPIYYAANVKRYLSVEPDAVLIMTFENELSDDRIIERVYSTFPFLDDEEALLMRTTTRALLSKSRLYLLLQKGWRDFVHSPVDDLILHNSQVAYSQAEQDAMAAFEKLSPLTYLVAPEVLEKQWRMTQTYLDYTISSFQQQGIPVMLTNLALIGPHFSQVHRDYVYSLDEKIAGWASAAKLPFFSLLPVIDDAFKEHPHSKISIEDDGHPTPYTHALIERTLRPWVVKNLNIE
;
A
#
# COMPACT_ATOMS: atom_id res chain seq x y z
N MET A 1 -24.32 30.26 -78.42
CA MET A 1 -25.20 29.78 -77.34
C MET A 1 -24.36 29.72 -76.08
N SER A 2 -24.58 30.69 -75.21
CA SER A 2 -23.88 30.98 -73.97
C SER A 2 -24.24 29.97 -72.88
N VAL A 3 -23.23 29.38 -72.26
CA VAL A 3 -23.34 28.59 -71.03
C VAL A 3 -22.99 29.54 -69.89
N GLU A 4 -24.01 30.02 -69.18
CA GLU A 4 -23.83 30.79 -67.94
C GLU A 4 -23.77 29.83 -66.75
N SER A 5 -22.59 29.77 -66.14
CA SER A 5 -22.31 29.17 -64.83
C SER A 5 -22.79 30.10 -63.72
N VAL A 6 -23.78 29.67 -62.94
CA VAL A 6 -24.19 30.37 -61.71
C VAL A 6 -23.37 29.83 -60.55
N GLU A 7 -22.30 30.56 -60.21
CA GLU A 7 -21.57 30.42 -58.95
C GLU A 7 -22.36 31.14 -57.84
N ALA A 8 -22.95 30.38 -56.93
CA ALA A 8 -23.64 30.92 -55.76
C ALA A 8 -22.60 31.26 -54.67
N ALA A 9 -22.24 32.53 -54.57
CA ALA A 9 -21.46 33.06 -53.45
C ALA A 9 -22.32 33.10 -52.17
N GLN A 10 -22.07 32.19 -51.23
CA GLN A 10 -22.58 32.28 -49.87
C GLN A 10 -21.83 33.39 -49.11
N GLU A 11 -22.46 34.56 -48.96
CA GLU A 11 -21.99 35.62 -48.05
C GLU A 11 -22.08 35.14 -46.60
N SER A 12 -20.93 34.81 -46.01
CA SER A 12 -20.81 34.51 -44.58
C SER A 12 -20.96 35.82 -43.79
N THR A 13 -22.16 36.08 -43.29
CA THR A 13 -22.42 37.19 -42.37
C THR A 13 -21.91 36.82 -40.98
N THR A 14 -20.73 37.32 -40.64
CA THR A 14 -20.16 37.19 -39.30
C THR A 14 -20.90 38.13 -38.34
N HIS A 15 -21.89 37.58 -37.62
CA HIS A 15 -22.61 38.33 -36.60
C HIS A 15 -21.68 38.71 -35.44
N ALA A 16 -21.33 39.99 -35.35
CA ALA A 16 -20.63 40.53 -34.18
C ALA A 16 -21.51 40.37 -32.91
N PRO A 17 -20.95 39.93 -31.77
CA PRO A 17 -21.71 39.74 -30.55
C PRO A 17 -22.34 41.04 -30.07
N SER A 18 -23.62 40.97 -29.65
CA SER A 18 -24.35 42.14 -29.15
C SER A 18 -23.68 42.71 -27.88
N ARG A 19 -23.61 44.04 -27.77
CA ARG A 19 -23.02 44.73 -26.58
C ARG A 19 -23.64 44.28 -25.25
N LYS A 20 -24.92 43.90 -25.26
CA LYS A 20 -25.63 43.35 -24.08
C LYS A 20 -25.10 41.97 -23.69
N GLY A 21 -24.86 41.10 -24.69
CA GLY A 21 -24.26 39.78 -24.45
C GLY A 21 -22.88 39.88 -23.83
N LEU A 22 -22.04 40.81 -24.31
CA LEU A 22 -20.72 41.07 -23.72
C LEU A 22 -20.81 41.54 -22.27
N LEU A 23 -21.73 42.47 -21.96
CA LEU A 23 -21.94 42.95 -20.59
C LEU A 23 -22.36 41.83 -19.63
N TYR A 24 -23.33 40.99 -20.03
CA TYR A 24 -23.78 39.87 -19.20
C TYR A 24 -22.67 38.84 -18.99
N PHE A 25 -21.89 38.54 -20.03
CA PHE A 25 -20.74 37.66 -19.91
C PHE A 25 -19.69 38.21 -18.93
N LEU A 26 -19.37 39.51 -19.00
CA LEU A 26 -18.45 40.15 -18.06
C LEU A 26 -18.99 40.15 -16.63
N MET A 27 -20.26 40.47 -16.42
CA MET A 27 -20.90 40.42 -15.10
C MET A 27 -20.89 39.00 -14.52
N PHE A 28 -21.14 37.99 -15.35
CA PHE A 28 -21.04 36.59 -14.96
C PHE A 28 -19.62 36.23 -14.53
N LEU A 29 -18.59 36.61 -15.30
CA LEU A 29 -17.19 36.39 -14.93
C LEU A 29 -16.81 37.08 -13.62
N ILE A 30 -17.21 38.35 -13.43
CA ILE A 30 -16.96 39.08 -12.18
C ILE A 30 -17.62 38.38 -11.00
N THR A 31 -18.87 37.94 -11.17
CA THR A 31 -19.61 37.21 -10.13
C THR A 31 -18.90 35.90 -9.77
N LEU A 32 -18.43 35.16 -10.76
CA LEU A 32 -17.70 33.92 -10.58
C LEU A 32 -16.37 34.16 -9.83
N VAL A 33 -15.61 35.19 -10.21
CA VAL A 33 -14.38 35.58 -9.49
C VAL A 33 -14.68 35.97 -8.04
N LEU A 34 -15.69 36.79 -7.79
CA LEU A 34 -16.09 37.18 -6.44
C LEU A 34 -16.50 35.97 -5.60
N LEU A 35 -17.23 35.02 -6.18
CA LEU A 35 -17.63 33.79 -5.52
C LEU A 35 -16.41 32.93 -5.16
N PHE A 36 -15.46 32.76 -6.08
CA PHE A 36 -14.23 32.00 -5.81
C PHE A 36 -13.35 32.67 -4.75
N VAL A 37 -13.17 33.99 -4.82
CA VAL A 37 -12.38 34.75 -3.82
C VAL A 37 -13.04 34.67 -2.45
N THR A 38 -14.35 34.90 -2.37
CA THR A 38 -15.09 34.84 -1.10
C THR A 38 -15.08 33.42 -0.54
N GLY A 39 -15.32 32.41 -1.39
CA GLY A 39 -15.27 31.01 -1.01
C GLY A 39 -13.88 30.58 -0.52
N GLU A 40 -12.80 31.04 -1.16
CA GLU A 40 -11.42 30.81 -0.70
C GLU A 40 -11.14 31.46 0.65
N LEU A 41 -11.61 32.70 0.87
CA LEU A 41 -11.46 33.37 2.16
C LEU A 41 -12.21 32.62 3.26
N VAL A 42 -13.47 32.23 3.03
CA VAL A 42 -14.26 31.43 3.97
C VAL A 42 -13.58 30.09 4.23
N ALA A 43 -13.13 29.39 3.18
CA ALA A 43 -12.40 28.14 3.31
C ALA A 43 -11.10 28.30 4.13
N ARG A 44 -10.42 29.45 4.06
CA ARG A 44 -9.26 29.76 4.92
C ARG A 44 -9.58 29.89 6.40
N PHE A 45 -10.82 30.20 6.78
CA PHE A 45 -11.21 30.20 8.17
C PHE A 45 -11.62 28.82 8.69
N PHE A 46 -12.25 27.98 7.85
CA PHE A 46 -12.89 26.74 8.32
C PHE A 46 -12.18 25.44 7.91
N VAL A 47 -11.42 25.44 6.82
CA VAL A 47 -10.76 24.23 6.32
C VAL A 47 -9.44 24.04 7.03
N LYS A 48 -9.38 22.99 7.86
CA LYS A 48 -8.13 22.50 8.44
C LYS A 48 -7.37 21.70 7.38
N LEU A 49 -6.14 22.12 7.13
CA LEU A 49 -5.22 21.39 6.27
C LEU A 49 -4.77 20.10 6.95
N GLN A 50 -4.61 19.07 6.14
CA GLN A 50 -4.04 17.77 6.47
C GLN A 50 -2.88 17.50 5.49
N PRO A 51 -1.81 18.31 5.51
CA PRO A 51 -0.63 18.07 4.70
C PRO A 51 0.15 16.88 5.26
N ILE A 52 1.11 16.39 4.49
CA ILE A 52 2.18 15.56 5.06
C ILE A 52 2.90 16.39 6.12
N PRO A 53 3.01 15.91 7.37
CA PRO A 53 3.73 16.63 8.42
C PRO A 53 5.23 16.67 8.13
N ASP A 54 5.92 17.66 8.68
CA ASP A 54 7.38 17.68 8.67
C ASP A 54 7.93 16.49 9.48
N PRO A 55 9.10 15.92 9.10
CA PRO A 55 9.70 14.82 9.82
C PRO A 55 9.99 15.20 11.27
N PRO A 56 9.54 14.41 12.26
CA PRO A 56 9.88 14.64 13.67
C PRO A 56 11.39 14.54 13.91
N PRO A 57 11.90 15.14 15.01
CA PRO A 57 13.30 14.97 15.40
C PRO A 57 13.65 13.50 15.60
N ALA A 58 14.83 13.10 15.10
CA ALA A 58 15.33 11.74 15.24
C ALA A 58 15.43 11.34 16.72
N ARG A 59 14.81 10.22 17.06
CA ARG A 59 14.87 9.61 18.39
C ARG A 59 14.80 8.09 18.31
N THR A 60 15.32 7.46 19.36
CA THR A 60 15.14 6.03 19.61
C THR A 60 13.79 5.78 20.27
N PHE A 61 13.04 4.78 19.82
CA PHE A 61 11.80 4.36 20.47
C PHE A 61 11.56 2.84 20.37
N ASP A 62 10.65 2.35 21.22
CA ASP A 62 10.17 0.97 21.19
C ASP A 62 9.05 0.87 20.12
N PRO A 63 9.20 0.02 19.09
CA PRO A 63 8.25 -0.02 17.96
C PRO A 63 6.83 -0.45 18.33
N TYR A 64 6.61 -1.01 19.52
CA TYR A 64 5.27 -1.36 20.02
C TYR A 64 4.61 -0.26 20.86
N LYS A 65 5.25 0.92 20.94
CA LYS A 65 4.62 2.14 21.46
C LYS A 65 4.09 2.97 20.31
N GLU A 66 3.38 4.05 20.64
CA GLU A 66 2.88 5.01 19.65
C GLU A 66 4.01 5.48 18.72
N ASN A 67 3.89 5.13 17.44
CA ASN A 67 4.86 5.45 16.41
C ASN A 67 4.53 6.82 15.78
N ILE A 68 5.18 7.86 16.29
CA ILE A 68 4.99 9.24 15.81
C ILE A 68 5.50 9.48 14.38
N TYR A 69 6.19 8.50 13.78
CA TYR A 69 6.71 8.58 12.43
C TYR A 69 5.76 7.98 11.40
N ILE A 70 4.62 7.44 11.81
CA ILE A 70 3.57 6.92 10.93
C ILE A 70 2.32 7.78 11.06
N VAL A 71 1.73 8.15 9.93
CA VAL A 71 0.48 8.92 9.85
C VAL A 71 -0.59 8.06 9.21
N GLN A 72 -1.76 7.98 9.84
CA GLN A 72 -2.95 7.37 9.25
C GLN A 72 -3.73 8.41 8.45
N ALA A 73 -3.93 8.14 7.15
CA ALA A 73 -4.72 9.01 6.28
C ALA A 73 -5.22 8.27 5.04
N ARG A 74 -6.41 8.67 4.56
CA ARG A 74 -6.94 8.25 3.26
C ARG A 74 -6.26 9.00 2.13
N PRO A 75 -6.04 8.33 0.97
CA PRO A 75 -6.50 6.99 0.64
C PRO A 75 -5.54 5.88 1.08
N TYR A 76 -4.30 6.22 1.45
CA TYR A 76 -3.20 5.25 1.61
C TYR A 76 -3.22 4.42 2.88
N VAL A 77 -4.28 4.53 3.70
CA VAL A 77 -4.43 3.94 5.04
C VAL A 77 -3.45 4.55 6.03
N TYR A 78 -2.14 4.39 5.81
CA TYR A 78 -1.07 5.07 6.54
C TYR A 78 0.23 5.14 5.72
N TYR A 79 1.23 5.84 6.24
CA TYR A 79 2.57 5.92 5.64
C TYR A 79 3.59 6.43 6.67
N HIS A 80 4.87 6.12 6.46
CA HIS A 80 5.93 6.80 7.21
C HIS A 80 6.08 8.24 6.75
N ILE A 81 6.30 9.16 7.68
CA ILE A 81 6.53 10.57 7.37
C ILE A 81 7.82 10.70 6.53
N PRO A 82 7.74 11.19 5.27
CA PRO A 82 8.89 11.31 4.38
C PRO A 82 10.06 12.09 4.99
N GLY A 83 11.29 11.64 4.72
CA GLY A 83 12.51 12.26 5.22
C GLY A 83 12.80 12.00 6.71
N SER A 84 11.95 11.24 7.40
CA SER A 84 12.19 10.87 8.80
C SER A 84 13.42 9.99 8.94
N LYS A 85 14.15 10.20 10.04
CA LYS A 85 15.25 9.35 10.49
C LYS A 85 15.05 8.99 11.95
N TYR A 86 15.14 7.73 12.31
CA TYR A 86 14.92 7.29 13.68
C TYR A 86 15.53 5.93 13.96
N THR A 87 15.56 5.55 15.22
CA THR A 87 16.05 4.22 15.63
C THR A 87 14.92 3.47 16.33
N GLN A 88 14.64 2.25 15.89
CA GLN A 88 13.82 1.31 16.67
C GLN A 88 14.75 0.48 17.56
N ALA A 89 14.41 0.33 18.83
CA ALA A 89 15.23 -0.44 19.76
C ALA A 89 14.38 -1.23 20.76
N ARG A 90 14.78 -2.48 20.99
CA ARG A 90 14.33 -3.34 22.10
C ARG A 90 15.54 -4.03 22.71
N SER A 91 15.35 -4.92 23.67
CA SER A 91 16.44 -5.61 24.38
C SER A 91 17.38 -6.40 23.45
N TYR A 92 16.89 -6.89 22.30
CA TYR A 92 17.64 -7.80 21.43
C TYR A 92 18.06 -7.20 20.09
N TYR A 93 17.62 -5.98 19.77
CA TYR A 93 18.01 -5.30 18.54
C TYR A 93 17.95 -3.79 18.67
N GLN A 94 18.74 -3.13 17.83
CA GLN A 94 18.68 -1.71 17.59
C GLN A 94 18.92 -1.48 16.10
N VAL A 95 17.99 -0.79 15.45
CA VAL A 95 17.95 -0.64 14.00
C VAL A 95 17.62 0.77 13.61
N ASP A 96 18.38 1.28 12.63
CA ASP A 96 18.15 2.60 12.08
C ASP A 96 17.18 2.53 10.88
N TYR A 97 16.30 3.52 10.86
CA TYR A 97 15.33 3.77 9.80
C TYR A 97 15.65 5.10 9.14
N GLU A 98 15.69 5.08 7.82
CA GLU A 98 15.67 6.25 6.97
C GLU A 98 14.49 6.11 6.03
N ILE A 99 13.62 7.11 6.01
CA ILE A 99 12.38 7.09 5.23
C ILE A 99 12.55 7.99 4.01
N ASN A 100 12.32 7.44 2.82
CA ASN A 100 12.45 8.16 1.56
C ASN A 100 11.29 9.14 1.30
N SER A 101 11.37 9.90 0.20
CA SER A 101 10.37 10.91 -0.16
C SER A 101 8.96 10.33 -0.38
N MET A 102 8.88 9.03 -0.70
CA MET A 102 7.62 8.33 -0.91
C MET A 102 7.04 7.73 0.36
N GLY A 103 7.71 7.84 1.52
CA GLY A 103 7.21 7.31 2.79
C GLY A 103 7.46 5.81 3.00
N PHE A 104 8.50 5.26 2.36
CA PHE A 104 8.96 3.88 2.57
C PHE A 104 10.35 3.86 3.20
N ARG A 105 10.67 2.82 3.97
CA ARG A 105 12.00 2.63 4.54
C ARG A 105 13.02 2.31 3.45
N GLY A 106 14.13 3.04 3.42
CA GLY A 106 15.23 2.78 2.50
C GLY A 106 15.72 4.03 1.78
N PRO A 107 16.61 3.87 0.77
CA PRO A 107 17.13 4.99 0.01
C PRO A 107 16.04 5.66 -0.84
N GLU A 108 16.35 6.85 -1.35
CA GLU A 108 15.52 7.53 -2.34
C GLU A 108 15.42 6.72 -3.63
N ILE A 109 14.18 6.47 -4.06
CA ILE A 109 13.88 5.73 -5.28
C ILE A 109 14.13 6.66 -6.47
N GLN A 110 15.17 6.34 -7.25
CA GLN A 110 15.49 7.13 -8.43
C GLN A 110 14.51 6.83 -9.57
N PRO A 111 14.28 7.77 -10.50
CA PRO A 111 13.62 7.47 -11.76
C PRO A 111 14.31 6.28 -12.44
N LYS A 112 13.52 5.32 -12.93
CA LYS A 112 14.04 4.12 -13.59
C LYS A 112 14.80 4.53 -14.86
N SER A 113 16.01 4.00 -15.03
CA SER A 113 16.77 4.16 -16.28
C SER A 113 16.29 3.15 -17.34
N ASP A 114 16.49 3.46 -18.62
CA ASP A 114 15.99 2.62 -19.73
C ASP A 114 16.62 1.21 -19.77
N ASP A 115 17.80 1.04 -19.17
CA ASP A 115 18.59 -0.20 -19.14
C ASP A 115 18.34 -1.07 -17.89
N VAL A 116 17.56 -0.58 -16.93
CA VAL A 116 17.28 -1.29 -15.67
C VAL A 116 15.83 -1.75 -15.62
N LYS A 117 15.64 -3.00 -15.23
CA LYS A 117 14.34 -3.58 -14.88
C LYS A 117 14.09 -3.44 -13.39
N ARG A 118 12.85 -3.18 -13.02
CA ARG A 118 12.47 -2.92 -11.62
C ARG A 118 11.52 -3.99 -11.08
N LEU A 119 11.97 -4.71 -10.06
CA LEU A 119 11.11 -5.55 -9.22
C LEU A 119 10.73 -4.74 -7.98
N ILE A 120 9.43 -4.58 -7.71
CA ILE A 120 8.99 -4.06 -6.40
C ILE A 120 8.63 -5.21 -5.47
N VAL A 121 8.94 -5.05 -4.19
CA VAL A 121 8.51 -5.96 -3.12
C VAL A 121 7.43 -5.27 -2.30
N ILE A 122 6.27 -5.91 -2.17
CA ILE A 122 5.14 -5.46 -1.36
C ILE A 122 4.93 -6.49 -0.25
N SER A 123 4.97 -6.04 0.99
CA SER A 123 4.76 -6.87 2.17
C SER A 123 4.51 -5.97 3.39
N ASP A 124 4.51 -6.57 4.56
CA ASP A 124 4.30 -5.97 5.85
C ASP A 124 5.63 -5.65 6.58
N SER A 125 5.61 -5.73 7.91
CA SER A 125 6.76 -5.67 8.79
C SER A 125 7.91 -6.60 8.39
N ILE A 126 7.61 -7.75 7.78
CA ILE A 126 8.63 -8.71 7.39
C ILE A 126 9.39 -8.18 6.17
N GLY A 127 8.69 -7.75 5.12
CA GLY A 127 9.37 -7.13 3.97
C GLY A 127 10.10 -5.85 4.37
N GLU A 128 9.54 -5.04 5.25
CA GLU A 128 10.20 -3.82 5.74
C GLU A 128 11.50 -4.13 6.52
N GLY A 129 11.61 -5.34 7.08
CA GLY A 129 12.75 -5.81 7.84
C GLY A 129 12.76 -5.30 9.28
N HIS A 130 11.60 -5.36 9.94
CA HIS A 130 11.48 -5.03 11.37
C HIS A 130 12.57 -5.73 12.18
N GLY A 131 13.25 -4.99 13.04
CA GLY A 131 14.35 -5.50 13.87
C GLY A 131 15.65 -5.87 13.14
N ASN A 132 15.74 -5.65 11.83
CA ASN A 132 16.94 -5.93 11.02
C ASN A 132 17.53 -4.66 10.39
N GLN A 133 18.85 -4.60 10.25
CA GLN A 133 19.49 -3.54 9.47
C GLN A 133 19.07 -3.65 8.00
N ARG A 134 19.09 -2.54 7.27
CA ARG A 134 18.59 -2.50 5.88
C ARG A 134 19.27 -3.56 5.00
N ASP A 135 20.57 -3.70 5.13
CA ASP A 135 21.41 -4.64 4.36
C ASP A 135 21.24 -6.11 4.79
N GLU A 136 20.63 -6.34 5.95
CA GLU A 136 20.28 -7.67 6.46
C GLU A 136 18.92 -8.15 5.95
N THR A 137 18.12 -7.28 5.33
CA THR A 137 16.77 -7.62 4.86
C THR A 137 16.80 -8.46 3.58
N TYR A 138 15.83 -9.37 3.43
CA TYR A 138 15.73 -10.21 2.24
C TYR A 138 15.51 -9.40 0.94
N PRO A 139 14.75 -8.27 0.91
CA PRO A 139 14.60 -7.48 -0.31
C PRO A 139 15.92 -6.82 -0.72
N TYR A 140 16.72 -6.36 0.24
CA TYR A 140 18.05 -5.79 -0.05
C TYR A 140 18.97 -6.85 -0.64
N GLN A 141 19.09 -8.01 0.00
CA GLN A 141 19.94 -9.10 -0.46
C GLN A 141 19.51 -9.61 -1.83
N LEU A 142 18.20 -9.71 -2.09
CA LEU A 142 17.66 -10.04 -3.40
C LEU A 142 18.09 -8.99 -4.44
N GLY A 143 18.01 -7.70 -4.10
CA GLY A 143 18.46 -6.61 -4.96
C GLY A 143 19.94 -6.65 -5.31
N GLU A 144 20.81 -6.92 -4.33
CA GLU A 144 22.25 -7.10 -4.58
C GLU A 144 22.50 -8.27 -5.55
N ASN A 145 21.82 -9.40 -5.35
CA ASN A 145 22.01 -10.61 -6.16
C ASN A 145 21.37 -10.56 -7.56
N LEU A 146 20.41 -9.66 -7.80
CA LEU A 146 19.79 -9.46 -9.12
C LEU A 146 20.42 -8.29 -9.91
N ARG A 147 21.26 -7.47 -9.28
CA ARG A 147 21.86 -6.27 -9.90
C ARG A 147 22.66 -6.58 -11.16
N GLU A 148 23.49 -7.63 -11.14
CA GLU A 148 24.31 -8.03 -12.29
C GLU A 148 23.47 -8.49 -13.48
N GLN A 149 22.20 -8.82 -13.26
CA GLN A 149 21.24 -9.23 -14.28
C GLN A 149 20.41 -8.05 -14.81
N GLY A 150 20.78 -6.81 -14.46
CA GLY A 150 20.09 -5.59 -14.88
C GLY A 150 18.78 -5.33 -14.12
N TRP A 151 18.60 -5.95 -12.96
CA TRP A 151 17.42 -5.74 -12.12
C TRP A 151 17.76 -4.94 -10.86
N GLU A 152 16.94 -3.94 -10.57
CA GLU A 152 16.88 -3.33 -9.25
C GLU A 152 15.67 -3.86 -8.47
N VAL A 153 15.83 -3.96 -7.14
CA VAL A 153 14.75 -4.34 -6.23
C VAL A 153 14.42 -3.14 -5.36
N VAL A 154 13.16 -2.72 -5.39
CA VAL A 154 12.64 -1.61 -4.59
C VAL A 154 11.71 -2.18 -3.53
N ASN A 155 12.10 -2.04 -2.26
CA ASN A 155 11.27 -2.44 -1.14
C ASN A 155 10.19 -1.39 -0.87
N MET A 156 8.93 -1.75 -1.04
CA MET A 156 7.76 -0.91 -0.80
C MET A 156 6.88 -1.47 0.33
N SER A 157 7.47 -2.28 1.19
CA SER A 157 6.83 -2.85 2.37
C SER A 157 6.77 -1.86 3.53
N ILE A 158 5.80 -2.00 4.42
CA ILE A 158 5.67 -1.17 5.62
C ILE A 158 5.11 -2.00 6.79
N GLN A 159 5.56 -1.75 8.01
CA GLN A 159 5.04 -2.40 9.21
C GLN A 159 3.51 -2.30 9.33
N GLY A 160 2.87 -3.44 9.62
CA GLY A 160 1.41 -3.58 9.74
C GLY A 160 0.66 -3.55 8.42
N ALA A 161 1.35 -3.67 7.27
CA ALA A 161 0.66 -3.72 5.98
C ALA A 161 -0.05 -5.06 5.83
N SER A 162 -1.17 -4.99 5.13
CA SER A 162 -1.98 -6.14 4.79
C SER A 162 -2.63 -5.87 3.43
N PRO A 163 -3.37 -6.81 2.85
CA PRO A 163 -3.96 -6.63 1.53
C PRO A 163 -4.79 -5.37 1.34
N ILE A 164 -5.51 -4.89 2.37
CA ILE A 164 -6.18 -3.58 2.32
C ILE A 164 -5.21 -2.43 2.02
N TYR A 165 -4.02 -2.45 2.64
CA TYR A 165 -2.96 -1.49 2.39
C TYR A 165 -2.40 -1.66 0.98
N TYR A 166 -2.21 -2.90 0.50
CA TYR A 166 -1.73 -3.17 -0.85
C TYR A 166 -2.66 -2.55 -1.90
N ALA A 167 -3.96 -2.78 -1.76
CA ALA A 167 -4.98 -2.23 -2.65
C ALA A 167 -5.00 -0.69 -2.63
N ALA A 168 -4.97 -0.10 -1.44
CA ALA A 168 -4.97 1.34 -1.26
C ALA A 168 -3.73 2.05 -1.84
N ASN A 169 -2.60 1.33 -1.95
CA ASN A 169 -1.32 1.90 -2.34
C ASN A 169 -0.88 1.55 -3.77
N VAL A 170 -1.73 0.88 -4.58
CA VAL A 170 -1.45 0.57 -6.00
C VAL A 170 -0.94 1.78 -6.79
N LYS A 171 -1.50 2.98 -6.57
CA LYS A 171 -1.04 4.20 -7.27
C LYS A 171 0.43 4.54 -6.94
N ARG A 172 0.85 4.36 -5.68
CA ARG A 172 2.25 4.57 -5.26
C ARG A 172 3.15 3.54 -5.91
N TYR A 173 2.74 2.27 -5.92
CA TYR A 173 3.48 1.17 -6.54
C TYR A 173 3.65 1.35 -8.06
N LEU A 174 2.60 1.74 -8.77
CA LEU A 174 2.69 2.00 -10.21
C LEU A 174 3.53 3.25 -10.52
N SER A 175 3.61 4.22 -9.61
CA SER A 175 4.37 5.45 -9.84
C SER A 175 5.87 5.23 -9.97
N VAL A 176 6.41 4.10 -9.47
CA VAL A 176 7.81 3.73 -9.62
C VAL A 176 8.09 2.94 -10.90
N GLU A 177 7.10 2.74 -11.78
CA GLU A 177 7.24 2.04 -13.06
C GLU A 177 7.82 0.62 -12.95
N PRO A 178 7.24 -0.27 -12.11
CA PRO A 178 7.76 -1.62 -11.95
C PRO A 178 7.60 -2.44 -13.24
N ASP A 179 8.57 -3.31 -13.50
CA ASP A 179 8.51 -4.35 -14.55
C ASP A 179 7.98 -5.68 -13.98
N ALA A 180 8.04 -5.87 -12.66
CA ALA A 180 7.47 -7.03 -11.96
C ALA A 180 7.15 -6.69 -10.50
N VAL A 181 6.29 -7.49 -9.88
CA VAL A 181 5.89 -7.36 -8.47
C VAL A 181 6.09 -8.69 -7.75
N LEU A 182 6.69 -8.64 -6.55
CA LEU A 182 6.67 -9.73 -5.58
C LEU A 182 5.83 -9.31 -4.38
N ILE A 183 4.72 -9.99 -4.16
CA ILE A 183 3.89 -9.82 -2.96
C ILE A 183 4.24 -10.94 -1.98
N MET A 184 4.60 -10.59 -0.75
CA MET A 184 4.73 -11.54 0.35
C MET A 184 3.65 -11.31 1.39
N THR A 185 2.77 -12.30 1.55
CA THR A 185 1.75 -12.31 2.60
C THR A 185 2.30 -12.88 3.91
N PHE A 186 1.71 -12.49 5.02
CA PHE A 186 2.09 -12.93 6.36
C PHE A 186 0.87 -13.27 7.23
N GLU A 187 1.07 -14.07 8.28
CA GLU A 187 0.01 -14.72 9.06
C GLU A 187 -0.94 -13.76 9.81
N ASN A 188 -0.51 -12.53 10.09
CA ASN A 188 -1.29 -11.52 10.80
C ASN A 188 -2.21 -10.68 9.90
N GLU A 189 -2.02 -10.73 8.58
CA GLU A 189 -2.65 -9.78 7.65
C GLU A 189 -4.18 -9.79 7.69
N LEU A 190 -4.79 -10.96 7.92
CA LEU A 190 -6.26 -11.07 8.03
C LEU A 190 -6.81 -10.31 9.24
N SER A 191 -6.05 -10.27 10.35
CA SER A 191 -6.44 -9.49 11.52
C SER A 191 -6.20 -8.00 11.28
N ASP A 192 -5.10 -7.64 10.61
CA ASP A 192 -4.77 -6.25 10.30
C ASP A 192 -5.81 -5.62 9.36
N ASP A 193 -6.24 -6.35 8.32
CA ASP A 193 -7.37 -5.95 7.46
C ASP A 193 -8.62 -5.66 8.30
N ARG A 194 -9.00 -6.59 9.18
CA ARG A 194 -10.18 -6.45 10.06
C ARG A 194 -10.12 -5.21 10.95
N ILE A 195 -8.93 -4.90 11.48
CA ILE A 195 -8.71 -3.73 12.34
C ILE A 195 -8.84 -2.45 11.52
N ILE A 196 -8.22 -2.40 10.35
CA ILE A 196 -8.23 -1.25 9.47
C ILE A 196 -9.63 -0.98 8.94
N GLU A 197 -10.36 -1.99 8.48
CA GLU A 197 -11.74 -1.88 7.98
C GLU A 197 -12.67 -1.14 8.96
N ARG A 198 -12.51 -1.38 10.27
CA ARG A 198 -13.33 -0.77 11.33
C ARG A 198 -13.09 0.72 11.53
N VAL A 199 -11.89 1.19 11.25
CA VAL A 199 -11.45 2.55 11.57
C VAL A 199 -11.13 3.39 10.33
N TYR A 200 -11.11 2.80 9.14
CA TYR A 200 -10.75 3.46 7.89
C TYR A 200 -11.57 4.73 7.61
N SER A 201 -12.89 4.69 7.85
CA SER A 201 -13.79 5.83 7.65
C SER A 201 -13.50 7.01 8.59
N THR A 202 -12.79 6.76 9.70
CA THR A 202 -12.39 7.79 10.67
C THR A 202 -11.09 8.50 10.26
N PHE A 203 -10.33 7.94 9.32
CA PHE A 203 -9.08 8.53 8.88
C PHE A 203 -9.31 9.82 8.06
N PRO A 204 -8.50 10.87 8.31
CA PRO A 204 -8.59 12.11 7.52
C PRO A 204 -8.14 11.85 6.08
N PHE A 205 -8.65 12.64 5.14
CA PHE A 205 -8.08 12.68 3.79
C PHE A 205 -6.79 13.50 3.78
N LEU A 206 -5.76 12.95 3.14
CA LEU A 206 -4.53 13.64 2.81
C LEU A 206 -4.81 14.76 1.78
N ASP A 207 -4.29 15.96 2.04
CA ASP A 207 -4.49 17.11 1.14
C ASP A 207 -3.77 16.94 -0.20
N ASP A 208 -2.56 16.36 -0.16
CA ASP A 208 -1.72 16.14 -1.34
C ASP A 208 -1.27 14.67 -1.39
N GLU A 209 -2.07 13.85 -2.07
CA GLU A 209 -1.73 12.44 -2.31
C GLU A 209 -0.53 12.27 -3.24
N GLU A 210 -0.29 13.24 -4.13
CA GLU A 210 0.75 13.12 -5.13
C GLU A 210 2.13 13.34 -4.54
N ALA A 211 2.21 13.95 -3.36
CA ALA A 211 3.44 14.11 -2.62
C ALA A 211 4.10 12.78 -2.17
N LEU A 212 3.35 11.67 -2.17
CA LEU A 212 3.89 10.32 -1.90
C LEU A 212 4.16 9.51 -3.18
N LEU A 213 4.05 10.12 -4.36
CA LEU A 213 4.34 9.48 -5.65
C LEU A 213 5.72 9.88 -6.15
N MET A 214 6.40 8.99 -6.88
CA MET A 214 7.72 9.28 -7.47
C MET A 214 7.64 10.43 -8.49
N ARG A 215 6.49 10.61 -9.15
CA ARG A 215 6.24 11.66 -10.14
C ARG A 215 5.14 12.59 -9.64
N THR A 216 5.51 13.77 -9.16
CA THR A 216 4.54 14.82 -8.82
C THR A 216 4.00 15.44 -10.10
N THR A 217 2.68 15.43 -10.32
CA THR A 217 2.10 16.14 -11.46
C THR A 217 1.78 17.59 -11.10
N THR A 218 1.34 18.37 -12.09
CA THR A 218 1.03 19.80 -12.06
C THR A 218 0.03 20.29 -10.99
N ARG A 219 -0.52 19.41 -10.14
CA ARG A 219 -1.52 19.75 -9.11
C ARG A 219 -0.99 20.63 -7.97
N ALA A 220 0.33 20.81 -7.85
CA ALA A 220 0.97 21.62 -6.82
C ALA A 220 0.48 23.09 -6.75
N LEU A 221 -0.14 23.61 -7.81
CA LEU A 221 -0.74 24.96 -7.80
C LEU A 221 -2.14 24.99 -7.18
N LEU A 222 -2.97 23.98 -7.43
CA LEU A 222 -4.35 23.92 -6.92
C LEU A 222 -4.41 23.51 -5.46
N SER A 223 -3.46 22.70 -4.98
CA SER A 223 -3.35 22.32 -3.56
C SER A 223 -3.11 23.52 -2.63
N LYS A 224 -2.75 24.70 -3.16
CA LYS A 224 -2.67 25.96 -2.39
C LYS A 224 -4.02 26.62 -2.11
N SER A 225 -5.08 26.24 -2.84
CA SER A 225 -6.44 26.75 -2.63
C SER A 225 -7.17 25.87 -1.61
N ARG A 226 -7.61 26.47 -0.50
CA ARG A 226 -8.42 25.75 0.50
C ARG A 226 -9.84 25.50 0.03
N LEU A 227 -10.38 26.35 -0.85
CA LEU A 227 -11.67 26.10 -1.48
C LEU A 227 -11.59 24.88 -2.39
N TYR A 228 -10.53 24.75 -3.19
CA TYR A 228 -10.31 23.55 -4.00
C TYR A 228 -10.22 22.29 -3.12
N LEU A 229 -9.42 22.31 -2.06
CA LEU A 229 -9.30 21.17 -1.14
C LEU A 229 -10.63 20.83 -0.47
N LEU A 230 -11.43 21.83 -0.07
CA LEU A 230 -12.76 21.61 0.49
C LEU A 230 -13.68 20.91 -0.51
N LEU A 231 -13.74 21.42 -1.74
CA LEU A 231 -14.56 20.84 -2.80
C LEU A 231 -14.09 19.44 -3.17
N GLN A 232 -12.77 19.22 -3.22
CA GLN A 232 -12.18 17.92 -3.50
C GLN A 232 -12.50 16.91 -2.40
N LYS A 233 -12.34 17.28 -1.12
CA LYS A 233 -12.69 16.42 0.02
C LYS A 233 -14.18 16.08 0.02
N GLY A 234 -15.03 17.10 -0.13
CA GLY A 234 -16.47 16.90 -0.23
C GLY A 234 -16.84 15.99 -1.40
N TRP A 235 -16.24 16.18 -2.57
CA TRP A 235 -16.45 15.30 -3.73
C TRP A 235 -16.10 13.84 -3.43
N ARG A 236 -15.02 13.60 -2.69
CA ARG A 236 -14.57 12.24 -2.33
C ARG A 236 -15.45 11.56 -1.29
N ASP A 237 -16.13 12.33 -0.44
CA ASP A 237 -17.18 11.78 0.43
C ASP A 237 -18.41 11.32 -0.36
N PHE A 238 -18.58 11.78 -1.61
CA PHE A 238 -19.68 11.36 -2.50
C PHE A 238 -19.25 10.36 -3.59
N VAL A 239 -18.02 10.46 -4.06
CA VAL A 239 -17.45 9.64 -5.13
C VAL A 239 -16.26 8.89 -4.58
N HIS A 240 -16.54 7.67 -4.15
CA HIS A 240 -15.57 6.73 -3.63
C HIS A 240 -14.68 6.17 -4.74
N SER A 241 -13.44 5.84 -4.38
CA SER A 241 -12.62 4.97 -5.22
C SER A 241 -13.13 3.52 -5.13
N PRO A 242 -12.80 2.65 -6.11
CA PRO A 242 -13.14 1.23 -6.01
C PRO A 242 -12.63 0.57 -4.73
N VAL A 243 -11.46 0.99 -4.24
CA VAL A 243 -10.91 0.48 -2.96
C VAL A 243 -11.71 0.98 -1.77
N ASP A 244 -12.10 2.25 -1.74
CA ASP A 244 -12.97 2.78 -0.68
C ASP A 244 -14.28 1.99 -0.60
N ASP A 245 -14.90 1.68 -1.74
CA ASP A 245 -16.12 0.87 -1.79
C ASP A 245 -15.90 -0.55 -1.27
N LEU A 246 -14.78 -1.20 -1.60
CA LEU A 246 -14.42 -2.51 -1.06
C LEU A 246 -14.24 -2.47 0.47
N ILE A 247 -13.55 -1.45 0.99
CA ILE A 247 -13.33 -1.28 2.43
C ILE A 247 -14.64 -1.04 3.16
N LEU A 248 -15.48 -0.13 2.64
CA LEU A 248 -16.78 0.16 3.23
C LEU A 248 -17.70 -1.06 3.18
N HIS A 249 -17.69 -1.83 2.09
CA HIS A 249 -18.45 -3.07 1.98
C HIS A 249 -18.02 -4.10 3.02
N ASN A 250 -16.72 -4.40 3.11
CA ASN A 250 -16.21 -5.38 4.08
C ASN A 250 -16.45 -4.95 5.53
N SER A 251 -16.32 -3.64 5.84
CA SER A 251 -16.58 -3.11 7.18
C SER A 251 -18.02 -3.32 7.67
N GLN A 252 -18.95 -3.58 6.74
CA GLN A 252 -20.37 -3.82 7.01
C GLN A 252 -20.72 -5.32 7.08
N VAL A 253 -19.78 -6.22 6.81
CA VAL A 253 -20.03 -7.66 6.87
C VAL A 253 -20.37 -8.07 8.31
N ALA A 254 -21.56 -8.64 8.47
CA ALA A 254 -22.06 -9.05 9.77
C ALA A 254 -21.47 -10.42 10.19
N TYR A 255 -21.12 -10.50 11.48
CA TYR A 255 -20.80 -11.76 12.15
C TYR A 255 -22.01 -12.19 12.99
N SER A 256 -22.35 -13.46 12.91
CA SER A 256 -23.35 -14.09 13.78
C SER A 256 -22.90 -14.07 15.24
N GLN A 257 -23.83 -14.24 16.18
CA GLN A 257 -23.49 -14.28 17.61
C GLN A 257 -22.44 -15.38 17.91
N ALA A 258 -22.58 -16.56 17.29
CA ALA A 258 -21.63 -17.66 17.48
C ALA A 258 -20.22 -17.30 16.99
N GLU A 259 -20.10 -16.61 15.86
CA GLU A 259 -18.81 -16.10 15.36
C GLU A 259 -18.23 -15.03 16.29
N GLN A 260 -19.05 -14.10 16.77
CA GLN A 260 -18.61 -13.07 17.72
C GLN A 260 -18.13 -13.69 19.04
N ASP A 261 -18.85 -14.69 19.55
CA ASP A 261 -18.47 -15.43 20.75
C ASP A 261 -17.16 -16.20 20.54
N ALA A 262 -16.98 -16.84 19.37
CA ALA A 262 -15.75 -17.53 19.01
C ALA A 262 -14.56 -16.57 18.90
N MET A 263 -14.74 -15.41 18.25
CA MET A 263 -13.72 -14.36 18.17
C MET A 263 -13.33 -13.86 19.57
N ALA A 264 -14.32 -13.56 20.42
CA ALA A 264 -14.08 -13.11 21.79
C ALA A 264 -13.42 -14.19 22.68
N ALA A 265 -13.73 -15.47 22.45
CA ALA A 265 -13.07 -16.59 23.13
C ALA A 265 -11.63 -16.75 22.65
N PHE A 266 -11.40 -16.67 21.35
CA PHE A 266 -10.09 -16.78 20.73
C PHE A 266 -9.15 -15.65 21.18
N GLU A 267 -9.64 -14.41 21.22
CA GLU A 267 -8.91 -13.23 21.73
C GLU A 267 -8.50 -13.38 23.21
N LYS A 268 -9.21 -14.21 24.01
CA LYS A 268 -8.82 -14.52 25.40
C LYS A 268 -7.81 -15.66 25.52
N LEU A 269 -7.84 -16.60 24.58
CA LEU A 269 -6.99 -17.80 24.59
C LEU A 269 -5.59 -17.54 24.04
N SER A 270 -5.48 -16.59 23.13
CA SER A 270 -4.26 -16.29 22.43
C SER A 270 -3.71 -14.93 22.86
N PRO A 271 -2.53 -14.85 23.49
CA PRO A 271 -1.80 -13.58 23.55
C PRO A 271 -1.39 -13.11 22.14
N LEU A 272 -1.53 -13.97 21.11
CA LEU A 272 -1.37 -13.64 19.69
C LEU A 272 -2.67 -12.97 19.22
N THR A 273 -2.85 -11.69 19.56
CA THR A 273 -3.98 -10.84 19.15
C THR A 273 -4.04 -10.55 17.65
N TYR A 274 -3.13 -11.15 16.89
CA TYR A 274 -2.90 -10.87 15.47
C TYR A 274 -3.40 -11.98 14.53
N LEU A 275 -3.94 -13.08 15.05
CA LEU A 275 -4.59 -14.12 14.24
C LEU A 275 -6.12 -13.98 14.25
N VAL A 276 -6.80 -14.66 13.34
CA VAL A 276 -8.27 -14.74 13.34
C VAL A 276 -8.77 -16.10 13.79
N ALA A 277 -9.91 -16.11 14.50
CA ALA A 277 -10.49 -17.35 15.00
C ALA A 277 -10.81 -18.31 13.83
N PRO A 278 -10.56 -19.63 13.98
CA PRO A 278 -10.80 -20.60 12.92
C PRO A 278 -12.23 -20.55 12.35
N GLU A 279 -13.23 -20.27 13.19
CA GLU A 279 -14.64 -20.18 12.82
C GLU A 279 -14.94 -19.04 11.83
N VAL A 280 -14.10 -17.99 11.80
CA VAL A 280 -14.28 -16.84 10.92
C VAL A 280 -13.21 -16.75 9.84
N LEU A 281 -12.23 -17.65 9.82
CA LEU A 281 -11.11 -17.63 8.88
C LEU A 281 -11.59 -17.58 7.42
N GLU A 282 -12.57 -18.40 7.05
CA GLU A 282 -13.11 -18.40 5.68
C GLU A 282 -13.78 -17.07 5.30
N LYS A 283 -14.53 -16.47 6.23
CA LYS A 283 -15.20 -15.20 6.01
C LYS A 283 -14.18 -14.07 5.87
N GLN A 284 -13.18 -14.04 6.76
CA GLN A 284 -12.12 -13.03 6.73
C GLN A 284 -11.27 -13.16 5.47
N TRP A 285 -10.88 -14.39 5.11
CA TRP A 285 -10.13 -14.68 3.90
C TRP A 285 -10.83 -14.14 2.64
N ARG A 286 -12.15 -14.35 2.50
CA ARG A 286 -12.91 -13.82 1.36
C ARG A 286 -12.88 -12.30 1.26
N MET A 287 -12.93 -11.60 2.39
CA MET A 287 -12.83 -10.15 2.43
C MET A 287 -11.44 -9.69 2.01
N THR A 288 -10.39 -10.25 2.62
CA THR A 288 -8.99 -10.01 2.27
C THR A 288 -8.69 -10.31 0.79
N GLN A 289 -9.25 -11.39 0.25
CA GLN A 289 -9.08 -11.78 -1.14
C GLN A 289 -9.52 -10.68 -2.11
N THR A 290 -10.58 -9.91 -1.80
CA THR A 290 -11.04 -8.84 -2.69
C THR A 290 -9.99 -7.72 -2.86
N TYR A 291 -9.20 -7.44 -1.81
CA TYR A 291 -8.10 -6.49 -1.89
C TYR A 291 -6.93 -7.03 -2.70
N LEU A 292 -6.60 -8.31 -2.55
CA LEU A 292 -5.60 -8.98 -3.37
C LEU A 292 -6.02 -9.00 -4.84
N ASP A 293 -7.27 -9.37 -5.14
CA ASP A 293 -7.84 -9.38 -6.48
C ASP A 293 -7.75 -8.00 -7.14
N TYR A 294 -8.09 -6.93 -6.41
CA TYR A 294 -7.93 -5.56 -6.90
C TYR A 294 -6.46 -5.20 -7.17
N THR A 295 -5.57 -5.52 -6.23
CA THR A 295 -4.14 -5.22 -6.33
C THR A 295 -3.53 -5.90 -7.57
N ILE A 296 -3.75 -7.21 -7.71
CA ILE A 296 -3.22 -8.01 -8.82
C ILE A 296 -3.81 -7.56 -10.15
N SER A 297 -5.13 -7.37 -10.22
CA SER A 297 -5.79 -6.94 -11.45
C SER A 297 -5.24 -5.59 -11.93
N SER A 298 -4.92 -4.69 -10.99
CA SER A 298 -4.38 -3.37 -11.32
C SER A 298 -2.99 -3.44 -11.97
N PHE A 299 -2.13 -4.37 -11.52
CA PHE A 299 -0.83 -4.62 -12.15
C PHE A 299 -0.96 -5.36 -13.48
N GLN A 300 -1.79 -6.41 -13.54
CA GLN A 300 -1.99 -7.21 -14.75
C GLN A 300 -2.62 -6.40 -15.89
N GLN A 301 -3.51 -5.46 -15.60
CA GLN A 301 -4.07 -4.54 -16.60
C GLN A 301 -3.00 -3.65 -17.26
N GLN A 302 -1.88 -3.42 -16.58
CA GLN A 302 -0.71 -2.71 -17.11
C GLN A 302 0.33 -3.66 -17.73
N GLY A 303 0.02 -4.95 -17.82
CA GLY A 303 0.93 -5.98 -18.32
C GLY A 303 2.08 -6.31 -17.36
N ILE A 304 1.98 -5.94 -16.08
CA ILE A 304 3.03 -6.17 -15.08
C ILE A 304 2.79 -7.54 -14.42
N PRO A 305 3.73 -8.49 -14.52
CA PRO A 305 3.64 -9.78 -13.86
C PRO A 305 3.70 -9.66 -12.35
N VAL A 306 2.91 -10.49 -11.66
CA VAL A 306 2.84 -10.55 -10.19
C VAL A 306 3.21 -11.96 -9.75
N MET A 307 4.17 -12.03 -8.83
CA MET A 307 4.59 -13.23 -8.11
C MET A 307 4.06 -13.15 -6.67
N LEU A 308 3.59 -14.27 -6.14
CA LEU A 308 3.08 -14.35 -4.79
C LEU A 308 3.88 -15.36 -3.96
N THR A 309 4.22 -14.97 -2.74
CA THR A 309 4.77 -15.89 -1.75
C THR A 309 4.08 -15.69 -0.41
N ASN A 310 3.99 -16.75 0.38
CA ASN A 310 3.43 -16.69 1.71
C ASN A 310 4.47 -17.14 2.74
N LEU A 311 4.56 -16.38 3.83
CA LEU A 311 5.40 -16.68 4.97
C LEU A 311 4.50 -16.83 6.21
N ALA A 312 4.85 -17.75 7.09
CA ALA A 312 4.33 -17.77 8.45
C ALA A 312 5.44 -18.26 9.39
N LEU A 313 5.38 -17.88 10.66
CA LEU A 313 6.27 -18.41 11.67
C LEU A 313 5.65 -19.69 12.21
N ILE A 314 6.37 -20.80 12.09
CA ILE A 314 5.87 -22.11 12.45
C ILE A 314 6.99 -22.99 12.97
N GLY A 315 6.66 -23.87 13.91
CA GLY A 315 7.58 -24.85 14.45
C GLY A 315 7.01 -25.62 15.64
N PRO A 316 7.84 -26.46 16.29
CA PRO A 316 7.42 -27.32 17.40
C PRO A 316 6.91 -26.56 18.63
N HIS A 317 7.35 -25.31 18.81
CA HIS A 317 7.04 -24.47 19.97
C HIS A 317 5.71 -23.72 19.88
N PHE A 318 5.13 -23.62 18.67
CA PHE A 318 3.83 -22.99 18.48
C PHE A 318 2.70 -23.91 18.96
N SER A 319 1.55 -23.33 19.30
CA SER A 319 0.37 -24.12 19.66
C SER A 319 -0.15 -24.91 18.45
N GLN A 320 -0.89 -26.00 18.67
CA GLN A 320 -1.52 -26.72 17.56
C GLN A 320 -2.49 -25.80 16.79
N VAL A 321 -3.23 -24.95 17.50
CA VAL A 321 -4.16 -23.99 16.90
C VAL A 321 -3.44 -23.02 15.95
N HIS A 322 -2.26 -22.52 16.34
CA HIS A 322 -1.43 -21.68 15.48
C HIS A 322 -0.98 -22.42 14.22
N ARG A 323 -0.48 -23.65 14.38
CA ARG A 323 -0.04 -24.48 13.24
C ARG A 323 -1.19 -24.73 12.27
N ASP A 324 -2.35 -25.14 12.78
CA ASP A 324 -3.54 -25.41 11.96
C ASP A 324 -3.99 -24.14 11.21
N TYR A 325 -3.92 -22.98 11.88
CA TYR A 325 -4.21 -21.69 11.26
C TYR A 325 -3.29 -21.39 10.07
N VAL A 326 -1.97 -21.42 10.28
CA VAL A 326 -1.02 -21.01 9.24
C VAL A 326 -1.00 -21.97 8.05
N TYR A 327 -1.17 -23.28 8.28
CA TYR A 327 -1.35 -24.24 7.18
C TYR A 327 -2.66 -23.98 6.43
N SER A 328 -3.77 -23.74 7.14
CA SER A 328 -5.05 -23.46 6.49
C SER A 328 -5.01 -22.17 5.67
N LEU A 329 -4.32 -21.14 6.17
CA LEU A 329 -4.12 -19.89 5.44
C LEU A 329 -3.23 -20.10 4.19
N ASP A 330 -2.12 -20.83 4.32
CA ASP A 330 -1.23 -21.14 3.18
C ASP A 330 -1.97 -21.93 2.08
N GLU A 331 -2.79 -22.91 2.45
CA GLU A 331 -3.63 -23.67 1.52
C GLU A 331 -4.65 -22.78 0.80
N LYS A 332 -5.27 -21.83 1.51
CA LYS A 332 -6.22 -20.87 0.92
C LYS A 332 -5.54 -19.96 -0.09
N ILE A 333 -4.38 -19.42 0.28
CA ILE A 333 -3.58 -18.55 -0.60
C ILE A 333 -3.12 -19.34 -1.83
N ALA A 334 -2.58 -20.55 -1.64
CA ALA A 334 -2.15 -21.42 -2.73
C ALA A 334 -3.29 -21.78 -3.69
N GLY A 335 -4.45 -22.15 -3.14
CA GLY A 335 -5.64 -22.50 -3.91
C GLY A 335 -6.17 -21.32 -4.74
N TRP A 336 -6.24 -20.14 -4.13
CA TRP A 336 -6.63 -18.92 -4.82
C TRP A 336 -5.61 -18.51 -5.89
N ALA A 337 -4.31 -18.52 -5.58
CA ALA A 337 -3.26 -18.18 -6.54
C ALA A 337 -3.27 -19.13 -7.74
N SER A 338 -3.47 -20.43 -7.52
CA SER A 338 -3.64 -21.43 -8.58
C SER A 338 -4.87 -21.12 -9.47
N ALA A 339 -6.02 -20.80 -8.86
CA ALA A 339 -7.22 -20.41 -9.60
C ALA A 339 -7.02 -19.13 -10.43
N ALA A 340 -6.27 -18.17 -9.89
CA ALA A 340 -5.87 -16.93 -10.56
C ALA A 340 -4.70 -17.11 -11.55
N LYS A 341 -4.14 -18.32 -11.67
CA LYS A 341 -2.96 -18.65 -12.50
C LYS A 341 -1.72 -17.79 -12.17
N LEU A 342 -1.54 -17.49 -10.90
CA LEU A 342 -0.40 -16.75 -10.39
C LEU A 342 0.74 -17.69 -10.00
N PRO A 343 2.01 -17.33 -10.28
CA PRO A 343 3.15 -17.99 -9.65
C PRO A 343 3.04 -17.87 -8.13
N PHE A 344 2.98 -19.01 -7.44
CA PHE A 344 2.96 -19.09 -5.98
C PHE A 344 4.14 -19.89 -5.43
N PHE A 345 4.71 -19.42 -4.33
CA PHE A 345 5.74 -20.13 -3.57
C PHE A 345 5.47 -20.05 -2.06
N SER A 346 5.26 -21.19 -1.40
CA SER A 346 5.11 -21.24 0.06
C SER A 346 6.48 -21.33 0.72
N LEU A 347 6.78 -20.40 1.62
CA LEU A 347 7.96 -20.45 2.50
C LEU A 347 7.70 -21.27 3.76
N LEU A 348 6.45 -21.69 3.99
CA LEU A 348 6.03 -22.35 5.21
C LEU A 348 6.87 -23.61 5.55
N PRO A 349 7.14 -24.54 4.60
CA PRO A 349 7.95 -25.72 4.90
C PRO A 349 9.40 -25.36 5.29
N VAL A 350 9.95 -24.33 4.64
CA VAL A 350 11.33 -23.88 4.86
C VAL A 350 11.50 -23.28 6.25
N ILE A 351 10.51 -22.51 6.71
CA ILE A 351 10.52 -21.95 8.06
C ILE A 351 10.29 -23.04 9.12
N ASP A 352 9.35 -23.96 8.90
CA ASP A 352 9.09 -25.07 9.81
C ASP A 352 10.34 -25.95 10.00
N ASP A 353 11.05 -26.27 8.91
CA ASP A 353 12.32 -27.00 8.98
C ASP A 353 13.41 -26.19 9.70
N ALA A 354 13.52 -24.88 9.46
CA ALA A 354 14.47 -24.03 10.17
C ALA A 354 14.25 -24.02 11.69
N PHE A 355 12.99 -24.00 12.15
CA PHE A 355 12.65 -24.09 13.58
C PHE A 355 12.90 -25.47 14.19
N LYS A 356 12.92 -26.55 13.39
CA LYS A 356 13.31 -27.89 13.85
C LYS A 356 14.83 -28.05 13.94
N GLU A 357 15.57 -27.40 13.04
CA GLU A 357 17.02 -27.57 12.91
C GLU A 357 17.86 -26.58 13.72
N HIS A 358 17.25 -25.47 14.15
CA HIS A 358 17.96 -24.38 14.80
C HIS A 358 17.24 -23.89 16.06
N PRO A 359 17.98 -23.30 17.02
CA PRO A 359 17.36 -22.68 18.19
C PRO A 359 16.46 -21.51 17.78
N HIS A 360 15.39 -21.29 18.54
CA HIS A 360 14.41 -20.24 18.28
C HIS A 360 15.05 -18.85 18.05
N SER A 361 15.99 -18.44 18.91
CA SER A 361 16.67 -17.14 18.83
C SER A 361 17.53 -16.95 17.57
N LYS A 362 17.83 -18.02 16.83
CA LYS A 362 18.49 -17.93 15.52
C LYS A 362 17.49 -17.65 14.41
N ILE A 363 16.23 -18.07 14.56
CA ILE A 363 15.21 -17.93 13.51
C ILE A 363 14.34 -16.69 13.72
N SER A 364 14.02 -16.38 14.96
CA SER A 364 13.14 -15.28 15.33
C SER A 364 13.78 -14.46 16.47
N ILE A 365 13.53 -13.16 16.44
CA ILE A 365 13.96 -12.20 17.45
C ILE A 365 13.23 -12.51 18.75
N GLU A 366 14.00 -12.70 19.81
CA GLU A 366 13.48 -13.02 21.15
C GLU A 366 12.52 -11.92 21.65
N ASP A 367 11.40 -12.34 22.27
CA ASP A 367 10.31 -11.48 22.77
C ASP A 367 9.62 -10.54 21.75
N ASP A 368 9.86 -10.74 20.45
CA ASP A 368 9.36 -9.88 19.36
C ASP A 368 8.71 -10.71 18.24
N GLY A 369 9.25 -11.90 17.96
CA GLY A 369 8.67 -12.83 17.00
C GLY A 369 9.13 -12.62 15.56
N HIS A 370 9.65 -11.45 15.17
CA HIS A 370 10.04 -11.21 13.78
C HIS A 370 11.29 -12.01 13.36
N PRO A 371 11.49 -12.28 12.05
CA PRO A 371 12.68 -12.94 11.53
C PRO A 371 13.99 -12.24 11.90
N THR A 372 15.02 -13.02 12.20
CA THR A 372 16.40 -12.52 12.40
C THR A 372 17.10 -12.27 11.05
N PRO A 373 18.32 -11.69 11.04
CA PRO A 373 19.13 -11.57 9.82
C PRO A 373 19.39 -12.94 9.16
N TYR A 374 19.55 -13.98 9.96
CA TYR A 374 19.71 -15.35 9.47
C TYR A 374 18.49 -15.82 8.69
N THR A 375 17.29 -15.56 9.20
CA THR A 375 16.03 -15.95 8.54
C THR A 375 15.78 -15.12 7.29
N HIS A 376 16.11 -13.82 7.29
CA HIS A 376 16.08 -13.02 6.07
C HIS A 376 16.99 -13.58 4.97
N ALA A 377 18.21 -14.00 5.32
CA ALA A 377 19.11 -14.66 4.39
C ALA A 377 18.60 -16.03 3.92
N LEU A 378 17.91 -16.78 4.78
CA LEU A 378 17.25 -18.04 4.42
C LEU A 378 16.09 -17.79 3.42
N ILE A 379 15.27 -16.77 3.66
CA ILE A 379 14.17 -16.36 2.78
C ILE A 379 14.72 -15.98 1.41
N GLU A 380 15.72 -15.09 1.35
CA GLU A 380 16.33 -14.69 0.08
C GLU A 380 16.88 -15.89 -0.70
N ARG A 381 17.70 -16.72 -0.06
CA ARG A 381 18.36 -17.85 -0.73
C ARG A 381 17.36 -18.85 -1.30
N THR A 382 16.24 -19.03 -0.60
CA THR A 382 15.15 -19.92 -0.99
C THR A 382 14.32 -19.32 -2.13
N LEU A 383 13.96 -18.04 -2.02
CA LEU A 383 13.10 -17.37 -3.00
C LEU A 383 13.84 -17.06 -4.30
N ARG A 384 15.12 -16.67 -4.26
CA ARG A 384 15.83 -16.12 -5.41
C ARG A 384 15.78 -17.02 -6.66
N PRO A 385 16.08 -18.33 -6.59
CA PRO A 385 15.98 -19.19 -7.78
C PRO A 385 14.57 -19.21 -8.41
N TRP A 386 13.54 -19.15 -7.56
CA TRP A 386 12.15 -19.09 -8.01
C TRP A 386 11.81 -17.72 -8.62
N VAL A 387 12.29 -16.62 -8.02
CA VAL A 387 12.13 -15.27 -8.58
C VAL A 387 12.81 -15.16 -9.94
N VAL A 388 14.09 -15.52 -10.05
CA VAL A 388 14.88 -15.50 -11.30
C VAL A 388 14.14 -16.23 -12.42
N LYS A 389 13.62 -17.43 -12.13
CA LYS A 389 12.83 -18.22 -13.09
C LYS A 389 11.58 -17.47 -13.56
N ASN A 390 10.83 -16.83 -12.67
CA ASN A 390 9.58 -16.15 -13.02
C ASN A 390 9.80 -14.77 -13.66
N LEU A 391 10.97 -14.17 -13.47
CA LEU A 391 11.40 -12.97 -14.18
C LEU A 391 11.95 -13.27 -15.58
N ASN A 392 12.10 -14.54 -15.95
CA ASN A 392 12.73 -14.99 -17.20
C ASN A 392 14.15 -14.43 -17.37
N ILE A 393 14.92 -14.40 -16.29
CA ILE A 393 16.34 -14.05 -16.33
C ILE A 393 17.13 -15.30 -16.77
N GLU A 394 17.97 -15.15 -17.79
CA GLU A 394 18.81 -16.22 -18.35
C GLU A 394 20.04 -16.54 -17.49
#